data_AF-X1QNB4-F1
#
_entry.id   AF-X1QNB4-F1
#
_cell.length_a   1.000
_cell.length_b   1.000
_cell.length_c   1.000
_cell.angle_alpha   90.00
_cell.angle_beta   90.00
_cell.angle_gamma   90.00
#
_symmetry.space_group_name_H-M   'P 1'
#
loop_
_entity.id
_entity.type
_entity.pdbx_description
1 polymer ?
#
loop_
_entity_poly.entity_id
_entity_poly.type
_entity_poly.pdbx_seq_one_letter_code
_entity_poly.pdbx_strand_id
1 'polypeptide(L)'
;MEVRLLRKDFYGTKIPKVSSQSILVTLGFKYKGPAQTLSIETNTGKRGLWGDYDQESPAYYDSKAVSASEVLQSYTFSRSIPLSFWGDRQIDDCAVEVVIRGEGVYADAVIWDAYTVNVGPPGKESPQIQTLPAINILHNSATLITELIKVGFCSVINCYIEWGKTTAYGSKSPERRLYPYPDPRAQLHVDITSLEPGTTYHFRGVAVGRCVTPELIGYGADMTFTTKTVAVYGFTLRMINAPAAARFWLAAYVAGGALPTMPAPIPINEVWTWTQPVPDYEGNFWLICSEAEYGPYLKYVELVRVRFRDGKNYGFDWSRPDWDMRIEEI
;
A
#
# COMPACT_ATOMS: atom_id res chain seq x y z
N MET A 1 19.22 39.93 -30.76
CA MET A 1 18.21 38.86 -30.66
C MET A 1 17.19 39.31 -29.62
N GLU A 2 15.91 39.44 -29.97
CA GLU A 2 14.85 39.73 -28.99
C GLU A 2 14.14 38.40 -28.72
N VAL A 3 14.40 37.80 -27.55
CA VAL A 3 13.75 36.56 -27.13
C VAL A 3 12.46 36.95 -26.43
N ARG A 4 11.30 36.68 -27.06
CA ARG A 4 10.01 36.82 -26.40
C ARG A 4 9.61 35.49 -25.78
N LEU A 5 9.79 35.39 -24.47
CA LEU A 5 9.43 34.22 -23.67
C LEU A 5 7.95 34.34 -23.27
N LEU A 6 7.08 33.58 -23.95
CA LEU A 6 5.65 33.54 -23.61
C LEU A 6 5.39 32.41 -22.62
N ARG A 7 5.05 32.77 -21.37
CA ARG A 7 4.53 31.86 -20.32
C ARG A 7 3.10 31.44 -20.66
N LYS A 8 2.91 30.59 -21.67
CA LYS A 8 1.59 30.31 -22.26
C LYS A 8 1.47 28.86 -22.76
N ASP A 9 0.32 28.22 -22.52
CA ASP A 9 -0.09 27.04 -23.31
C ASP A 9 -0.41 27.45 -24.77
N PHE A 10 -0.83 26.49 -25.60
CA PHE A 10 -1.19 26.73 -27.01
C PHE A 10 -2.23 27.87 -27.20
N TYR A 11 -2.99 28.22 -26.16
CA TYR A 11 -4.05 29.22 -26.19
C TYR A 11 -3.71 30.53 -25.47
N GLY A 12 -2.50 30.66 -24.93
CA GLY A 12 -2.06 31.91 -24.38
C GLY A 12 -2.26 32.08 -22.87
N THR A 13 -2.54 31.00 -22.14
CA THR A 13 -2.92 31.02 -20.72
C THR A 13 -1.72 30.74 -19.82
N LYS A 14 -1.61 31.49 -18.72
CA LYS A 14 -0.57 31.33 -17.69
C LYS A 14 -0.72 29.94 -17.06
N ILE A 15 0.25 29.05 -17.31
CA ILE A 15 0.17 27.65 -16.85
C ILE A 15 0.19 27.61 -15.30
N PRO A 16 -0.84 27.03 -14.65
CA PRO A 16 -0.86 26.80 -13.21
C PRO A 16 0.18 25.75 -12.79
N LYS A 17 0.52 25.71 -11.49
CA LYS A 17 1.43 24.70 -10.90
C LYS A 17 0.97 23.28 -11.25
N VAL A 18 1.76 22.52 -12.01
CA VAL A 18 1.43 21.14 -12.40
C VAL A 18 2.63 20.22 -12.21
N SER A 19 2.37 18.98 -11.76
CA SER A 19 3.35 17.92 -11.52
C SER A 19 3.74 17.20 -12.82
N SER A 20 5.02 17.16 -13.18
CA SER A 20 5.51 16.40 -14.34
C SER A 20 6.98 15.96 -14.17
N GLN A 21 7.32 14.79 -14.73
CA GLN A 21 8.71 14.24 -14.79
C GLN A 21 9.56 14.91 -15.89
N SER A 22 8.93 15.66 -16.78
CA SER A 22 9.58 16.41 -17.84
C SER A 22 8.82 17.70 -18.14
N ILE A 23 9.52 18.71 -18.65
CA ILE A 23 8.90 19.95 -19.11
C ILE A 23 9.07 20.09 -20.62
N LEU A 24 7.97 20.33 -21.32
CA LEU A 24 8.02 20.73 -22.72
C LEU A 24 8.45 22.19 -22.80
N VAL A 25 9.68 22.44 -23.22
CA VAL A 25 10.16 23.79 -23.49
C VAL A 25 9.92 24.08 -24.96
N THR A 26 9.26 25.21 -25.24
CA THR A 26 9.15 25.76 -26.60
C THR A 26 9.80 27.14 -26.63
N LEU A 27 10.86 27.28 -27.41
CA LEU A 27 11.61 28.51 -27.60
C LEU A 27 11.35 29.07 -28.99
N GLY A 28 10.92 30.33 -29.04
CA GLY A 28 10.93 31.13 -30.27
C GLY A 28 12.14 32.05 -30.30
N PHE A 29 12.91 32.04 -31.38
CA PHE A 29 14.02 32.96 -31.59
C PHE A 29 14.01 33.54 -33.00
N LYS A 30 14.69 34.67 -33.19
CA LYS A 30 14.88 35.28 -34.50
C LYS A 30 16.34 35.17 -34.93
N TYR A 31 16.56 34.79 -36.18
CA TYR A 31 17.90 34.58 -36.76
C TYR A 31 18.08 35.38 -38.06
N LYS A 32 19.27 35.96 -38.24
CA LYS A 32 19.77 36.62 -39.46
C LYS A 32 21.24 36.23 -39.60
N GLY A 33 21.64 35.69 -40.74
CA GLY A 33 23.01 35.18 -40.96
C GLY A 33 23.08 34.11 -42.05
N PRO A 34 24.23 33.44 -42.21
CA PRO A 34 24.41 32.36 -43.19
C PRO A 34 23.58 31.11 -42.84
N ALA A 35 23.34 30.24 -43.83
CA ALA A 35 22.71 28.95 -43.56
C ALA A 35 23.64 28.09 -42.71
N GLN A 36 23.15 27.58 -41.58
CA GLN A 36 23.93 26.75 -40.67
C GLN A 36 23.03 25.90 -39.78
N THR A 37 23.63 24.96 -39.07
CA THR A 37 22.96 24.18 -38.03
C THR A 37 23.40 24.71 -36.68
N LEU A 38 22.48 25.34 -35.95
CA LEU A 38 22.74 25.83 -34.61
C LEU A 38 22.71 24.66 -33.62
N SER A 39 23.69 24.62 -32.72
CA SER A 39 23.68 23.72 -31.56
C SER A 39 22.78 24.33 -30.49
N ILE A 40 21.86 23.53 -29.95
CA ILE A 40 21.01 23.92 -28.82
C ILE A 40 21.38 23.02 -27.65
N GLU A 41 21.86 23.64 -26.58
CA GLU A 41 22.11 22.97 -25.31
C GLU A 41 21.03 23.39 -24.32
N THR A 42 20.45 22.43 -23.62
CA THR A 42 19.48 22.70 -22.56
C THR A 42 19.93 22.05 -21.27
N ASN A 43 19.98 22.84 -20.21
CA ASN A 43 20.44 22.45 -18.90
C ASN A 43 19.32 22.72 -17.88
N THR A 44 19.27 21.91 -16.82
CA THR A 44 18.42 22.21 -15.65
C THR A 44 19.30 22.47 -14.44
N GLY A 45 18.87 23.39 -13.60
CA GLY A 45 19.68 23.92 -12.51
C GLY A 45 18.83 24.66 -11.49
N LYS A 46 19.49 25.44 -10.65
CA LYS A 46 18.85 26.23 -9.60
C LYS A 46 19.33 27.67 -9.63
N ARG A 47 18.66 28.51 -8.83
CA ARG A 47 19.17 29.82 -8.51
C ARG A 47 20.23 29.71 -7.41
N GLY A 48 21.47 30.06 -7.75
CA GLY A 48 22.57 30.24 -6.83
C GLY A 48 22.28 31.36 -5.83
N LEU A 49 23.04 31.36 -4.73
CA LEU A 49 22.85 32.28 -3.61
C LEU A 49 22.94 33.75 -4.03
N TRP A 50 23.64 34.03 -5.13
CA TRP A 50 23.88 35.37 -5.67
C TRP A 50 22.96 35.70 -6.85
N GLY A 51 21.98 34.85 -7.13
CA GLY A 51 21.04 35.01 -8.24
C GLY A 51 21.55 34.50 -9.59
N ASP A 52 22.70 33.82 -9.60
CA ASP A 52 23.32 33.13 -10.72
C ASP A 52 22.69 31.75 -10.98
N TYR A 53 22.90 31.19 -12.18
CA TYR A 53 22.41 29.87 -12.54
C TYR A 53 23.45 28.79 -12.18
N ASP A 54 23.06 27.87 -11.31
CA ASP A 54 23.86 26.69 -10.95
C ASP A 54 23.32 25.46 -11.70
N GLN A 55 24.06 24.97 -12.70
CA GLN A 55 23.70 23.76 -13.43
C GLN A 55 23.76 22.53 -12.51
N GLU A 56 22.64 21.80 -12.41
CA GLU A 56 22.52 20.62 -11.54
C GLU A 56 22.06 19.39 -12.34
N SER A 57 22.13 19.42 -13.67
CA SER A 57 21.87 18.26 -14.55
C SER A 57 22.93 18.07 -15.61
N PRO A 58 23.01 16.88 -16.25
CA PRO A 58 23.70 16.72 -17.52
C PRO A 58 23.15 17.71 -18.57
N ALA A 59 24.01 18.10 -19.51
CA ALA A 59 23.62 18.91 -20.64
C ALA A 59 22.92 18.08 -21.71
N TYR A 60 21.76 18.54 -22.16
CA TYR A 60 21.02 17.90 -23.24
C TYR A 60 21.25 18.65 -24.54
N TYR A 61 21.76 17.94 -25.54
CA TYR A 61 22.10 18.52 -26.83
C TYR A 61 21.00 18.26 -27.86
N ASP A 62 20.78 19.25 -28.71
CA ASP A 62 19.90 19.22 -29.88
C ASP A 62 20.45 20.17 -30.95
N SER A 63 19.79 20.25 -32.10
CA SER A 63 20.19 21.13 -33.18
C SER A 63 19.02 21.71 -33.96
N LYS A 64 19.23 22.90 -34.53
CA LYS A 64 18.25 23.53 -35.41
C LYS A 64 18.92 24.09 -36.66
N ALA A 65 18.55 23.55 -37.81
CA ALA A 65 18.92 24.12 -39.10
C ALA A 65 18.22 25.49 -39.30
N VAL A 66 19.00 26.50 -39.66
CA VAL A 66 18.54 27.83 -40.04
C VAL A 66 18.98 28.14 -41.47
N SER A 67 18.12 28.82 -42.21
CA SER A 67 18.39 29.22 -43.59
C SER A 67 19.14 30.54 -43.64
N ALA A 68 19.90 30.75 -44.71
CA ALA A 68 20.56 32.03 -44.97
C ALA A 68 19.50 33.12 -45.10
N SER A 69 19.69 34.23 -44.39
CA SER A 69 18.76 35.36 -44.43
C SER A 69 19.45 36.66 -44.06
N GLU A 70 19.20 37.71 -44.85
CA GLU A 70 19.64 39.08 -44.56
C GLU A 70 18.63 39.86 -43.69
N VAL A 71 17.48 39.25 -43.39
CA VAL A 71 16.45 39.79 -42.49
C VAL A 71 16.18 38.82 -41.35
N LEU A 72 15.67 39.30 -40.21
CA LEU A 72 15.36 38.44 -39.07
C LEU A 72 14.20 37.50 -39.40
N GLN A 73 14.47 36.20 -39.46
CA GLN A 73 13.48 35.14 -39.61
C GLN A 73 13.17 34.49 -38.27
N SER A 74 11.92 34.10 -38.05
CA SER A 74 11.49 33.42 -36.83
C SER A 74 11.70 31.92 -36.93
N TYR A 75 12.27 31.34 -35.87
CA TYR A 75 12.47 29.91 -35.70
C TYR A 75 11.89 29.46 -34.38
N THR A 76 11.46 28.20 -34.32
CA THR A 76 10.95 27.57 -33.11
C THR A 76 11.64 26.25 -32.86
N PHE A 77 11.92 25.99 -31.58
CA PHE A 77 12.44 24.75 -31.06
C PHE A 77 11.53 24.27 -29.93
N SER A 78 11.17 22.99 -29.93
CA SER A 78 10.36 22.38 -28.87
C SER A 78 10.98 21.05 -28.45
N ARG A 79 11.18 20.85 -27.14
CA ARG A 79 11.72 19.60 -26.59
C ARG A 79 11.14 19.31 -25.22
N SER A 80 10.83 18.04 -24.98
CA SER A 80 10.58 17.56 -23.62
C SER A 80 11.92 17.34 -22.90
N ILE A 81 12.17 18.12 -21.86
CA ILE A 81 13.40 18.06 -21.06
C ILE A 81 13.10 17.30 -19.78
N PRO A 82 13.81 16.19 -19.49
CA PRO A 82 13.72 15.51 -18.21
C PRO A 82 14.20 16.42 -17.08
N LEU A 83 13.43 16.51 -16.00
CA LEU A 83 13.84 17.24 -14.80
C LEU A 83 14.65 16.28 -13.90
N SER A 84 15.93 16.08 -14.25
CA SER A 84 16.85 15.16 -13.57
C SER A 84 18.01 15.91 -12.93
N PHE A 85 18.25 15.73 -11.63
CA PHE A 85 19.26 16.50 -10.89
C PHE A 85 20.31 15.60 -10.21
N TRP A 86 21.51 16.13 -9.96
CA TRP A 86 22.55 15.43 -9.19
C TRP A 86 22.20 15.34 -7.69
N GLY A 87 22.02 14.13 -7.17
CA GLY A 87 21.90 13.84 -5.73
C GLY A 87 20.49 13.99 -5.12
N ASP A 88 20.41 13.89 -3.79
CA ASP A 88 19.16 13.71 -3.02
C ASP A 88 18.37 15.00 -2.68
N ARG A 89 18.70 16.14 -3.32
CA ARG A 89 18.20 17.47 -2.89
C ARG A 89 16.83 17.80 -3.52
N GLN A 90 15.86 18.13 -2.66
CA GLN A 90 14.59 18.79 -3.04
C GLN A 90 14.91 20.25 -3.41
N ILE A 91 14.48 20.70 -4.59
CA ILE A 91 14.64 22.10 -5.01
C ILE A 91 13.25 22.69 -5.21
N ASP A 92 12.95 23.71 -4.41
CA ASP A 92 11.71 24.47 -4.54
C ASP A 92 11.75 25.41 -5.75
N ASP A 93 12.91 25.89 -6.24
CA ASP A 93 13.01 26.76 -7.42
C ASP A 93 14.00 26.19 -8.46
N CYS A 94 13.51 25.47 -9.47
CA CYS A 94 14.35 25.02 -10.58
C CYS A 94 14.39 26.06 -11.71
N ALA A 95 15.49 26.07 -12.45
CA ALA A 95 15.70 26.91 -13.62
C ALA A 95 16.08 26.01 -14.80
N VAL A 96 15.63 26.39 -16.00
CA VAL A 96 16.06 25.75 -17.25
C VAL A 96 16.87 26.77 -18.03
N GLU A 97 18.13 26.48 -18.26
CA GLU A 97 18.99 27.28 -19.13
C GLU A 97 18.98 26.69 -20.54
N VAL A 98 18.81 27.56 -21.53
CA VAL A 98 18.92 27.19 -22.95
C VAL A 98 20.03 28.04 -23.57
N VAL A 99 21.02 27.36 -24.15
CA VAL A 99 22.18 27.97 -24.80
C VAL A 99 22.15 27.62 -26.28
N ILE A 100 22.14 28.64 -27.14
CA ILE A 100 22.23 28.45 -28.59
C ILE A 100 23.61 28.88 -29.07
N ARG A 101 24.32 27.97 -29.74
CA ARG A 101 25.65 28.21 -30.31
C ARG A 101 25.64 28.03 -31.82
N GLY A 102 26.29 28.97 -32.52
CA GLY A 102 26.54 28.91 -33.95
C GLY A 102 27.60 29.92 -34.36
N GLU A 103 28.03 29.88 -35.61
CA GLU A 103 28.98 30.86 -36.14
C GLU A 103 28.37 32.27 -36.05
N GLY A 104 29.00 33.14 -35.26
CA GLY A 104 28.55 34.52 -35.02
C GLY A 104 27.33 34.68 -34.09
N VAL A 105 26.87 33.61 -33.43
CA VAL A 105 25.71 33.64 -32.52
C VAL A 105 26.07 33.08 -31.15
N TYR A 106 26.00 33.95 -30.14
CA TYR A 106 25.92 33.60 -28.73
C TYR A 106 24.66 34.23 -28.14
N ALA A 107 23.71 33.39 -27.76
CA ALA A 107 22.54 33.83 -27.00
C ALA A 107 22.27 32.83 -25.87
N ASP A 108 22.26 33.37 -24.66
CA ASP A 108 21.91 32.70 -23.42
C ASP A 108 20.53 33.18 -22.94
N ALA A 109 19.68 32.24 -22.54
CA ALA A 109 18.42 32.55 -21.91
C ALA A 109 18.19 31.59 -20.75
N VAL A 110 18.10 32.14 -19.54
CA VAL A 110 17.76 31.39 -18.32
C VAL A 110 16.27 31.57 -18.02
N ILE A 111 15.53 30.47 -17.96
CA ILE A 111 14.14 30.43 -17.53
C ILE A 111 14.14 30.20 -16.02
N TRP A 112 13.81 31.24 -15.27
CA TRP A 112 13.59 31.19 -13.82
C TRP A 112 12.16 30.70 -13.48
N ASP A 113 11.98 30.13 -12.29
CA ASP A 113 10.68 29.70 -11.72
C ASP A 113 10.03 28.47 -12.39
N ALA A 114 10.83 27.49 -12.81
CA ALA A 114 10.32 26.14 -13.07
C ALA A 114 10.17 25.40 -11.71
N TYR A 115 9.17 24.54 -11.57
CA TYR A 115 8.91 23.79 -10.34
C TYR A 115 8.67 22.32 -10.67
N THR A 116 9.36 21.40 -9.99
CA THR A 116 8.94 20.00 -9.88
C THR A 116 8.00 19.85 -8.70
N VAL A 117 6.85 19.20 -8.86
CA VAL A 117 6.09 18.71 -7.70
C VAL A 117 6.65 17.33 -7.34
N ASN A 118 7.23 17.23 -6.14
CA ASN A 118 7.50 16.02 -5.36
C ASN A 118 7.33 14.67 -6.11
N VAL A 119 8.27 14.36 -6.99
CA VAL A 119 8.90 13.04 -6.87
C VAL A 119 10.06 13.29 -5.91
N GLY A 120 10.07 12.59 -4.77
CA GLY A 120 11.27 12.54 -3.95
C GLY A 120 12.47 12.20 -4.85
N PRO A 121 13.71 12.57 -4.46
CA PRO A 121 14.91 12.40 -5.28
C PRO A 121 14.91 11.02 -5.95
N PRO A 122 15.47 10.86 -7.17
CA PRO A 122 15.52 9.57 -7.84
C PRO A 122 16.08 8.52 -6.87
N GLY A 123 15.19 7.70 -6.29
CA GLY A 123 15.52 6.83 -5.15
C GLY A 123 14.50 6.77 -4.01
N LYS A 124 13.62 7.77 -3.77
CA LYS A 124 12.66 7.73 -2.64
C LYS A 124 11.29 7.12 -3.00
N GLU A 125 11.29 5.88 -3.45
CA GLU A 125 10.06 5.15 -3.80
C GLU A 125 9.19 4.92 -2.55
N SER A 126 7.88 5.21 -2.66
CA SER A 126 6.91 4.83 -1.62
C SER A 126 6.80 3.32 -1.47
N PRO A 127 6.41 2.82 -0.30
CA PRO A 127 6.07 1.42 -0.15
C PRO A 127 4.96 1.02 -1.12
N GLN A 128 4.98 -0.23 -1.60
CA GLN A 128 3.90 -0.80 -2.39
C GLN A 128 3.16 -1.83 -1.53
N ILE A 129 1.86 -1.65 -1.38
CA ILE A 129 1.00 -2.51 -0.58
C ILE A 129 -0.20 -2.92 -1.43
N GLN A 130 -0.61 -4.18 -1.32
CA GLN A 130 -1.76 -4.73 -2.00
C GLN A 130 -2.90 -4.95 -1.00
N THR A 131 -4.11 -4.49 -1.34
CA THR A 131 -5.33 -4.92 -0.64
C THR A 131 -5.80 -6.24 -1.24
N LEU A 132 -6.11 -7.23 -0.41
CA LEU A 132 -6.61 -8.54 -0.83
C LEU A 132 -8.10 -8.69 -0.50
N PRO A 133 -8.84 -9.59 -1.16
CA PRO A 133 -10.25 -9.84 -0.86
C PRO A 133 -10.47 -10.15 0.62
N ALA A 134 -11.52 -9.55 1.20
CA ALA A 134 -11.93 -9.87 2.56
C ALA A 134 -12.44 -11.32 2.64
N ILE A 135 -12.15 -11.98 3.76
CA ILE A 135 -12.59 -13.35 4.04
C ILE A 135 -13.41 -13.38 5.32
N ASN A 136 -14.00 -14.54 5.63
CA ASN A 136 -14.74 -14.75 6.87
C ASN A 136 -15.87 -13.73 7.08
N ILE A 137 -16.52 -13.33 5.99
CA ILE A 137 -17.57 -12.32 5.99
C ILE A 137 -18.85 -12.92 6.61
N LEU A 138 -19.27 -12.34 7.72
CA LEU A 138 -20.52 -12.63 8.43
C LEU A 138 -21.45 -11.42 8.36
N HIS A 139 -22.53 -11.48 9.14
CA HIS A 139 -23.49 -10.39 9.24
C HIS A 139 -22.96 -9.18 10.00
N ASN A 140 -22.02 -9.39 10.92
CA ASN A 140 -21.49 -8.35 11.83
C ASN A 140 -19.96 -8.29 11.88
N SER A 141 -19.26 -9.09 11.07
CA SER A 141 -17.80 -9.17 11.09
C SER A 141 -17.21 -9.60 9.76
N ALA A 142 -15.91 -9.33 9.58
CA ALA A 142 -15.11 -9.78 8.44
C ALA A 142 -13.62 -9.79 8.81
N THR A 143 -12.80 -10.50 8.04
CA THR A 143 -11.34 -10.39 8.12
C THR A 143 -10.80 -9.66 6.89
N LEU A 144 -10.17 -8.52 7.12
CA LEU A 144 -9.51 -7.73 6.09
C LEU A 144 -8.04 -8.14 5.97
N ILE A 145 -7.55 -8.19 4.75
CA ILE A 145 -6.18 -8.65 4.47
C ILE A 145 -5.48 -7.64 3.56
N THR A 146 -4.24 -7.33 3.92
CA THR A 146 -3.33 -6.57 3.06
C THR A 146 -1.94 -7.18 3.08
N GLU A 147 -1.20 -7.04 1.98
CA GLU A 147 0.14 -7.59 1.81
C GLU A 147 1.12 -6.50 1.39
N LEU A 148 2.23 -6.37 2.12
CA LEU A 148 3.32 -5.48 1.75
C LEU A 148 4.14 -6.12 0.62
N ILE A 149 4.06 -5.55 -0.58
CA ILE A 149 4.77 -6.05 -1.77
C ILE A 149 6.21 -5.53 -1.81
N LYS A 150 6.39 -4.25 -1.48
CA LYS A 150 7.70 -3.59 -1.54
C LYS A 150 7.83 -2.53 -0.46
N VAL A 151 9.00 -2.45 0.16
CA VAL A 151 9.27 -1.43 1.19
C VAL A 151 9.56 -0.04 0.62
N GLY A 152 9.95 0.04 -0.65
CA GLY A 152 10.40 1.29 -1.26
C GLY A 152 11.72 1.76 -0.64
N PHE A 153 11.83 3.03 -0.31
CA PHE A 153 13.05 3.66 0.20
C PHE A 153 13.33 3.39 1.68
N CYS A 154 12.28 3.27 2.50
CA CYS A 154 12.45 3.03 3.93
C CYS A 154 12.70 1.55 4.22
N SER A 155 13.46 1.24 5.28
CA SER A 155 13.70 -0.14 5.73
C SER A 155 12.68 -0.63 6.78
N VAL A 156 11.86 0.28 7.32
CA VAL A 156 10.84 -0.02 8.32
C VAL A 156 9.52 0.58 7.85
N ILE A 157 8.56 -0.30 7.55
CA ILE A 157 7.22 0.05 7.10
C ILE A 157 6.19 -0.39 8.12
N ASN A 158 5.39 0.56 8.58
CA ASN A 158 4.22 0.30 9.41
C ASN A 158 2.98 0.31 8.54
N CYS A 159 2.21 -0.77 8.59
CA CYS A 159 1.00 -0.92 7.80
C CYS A 159 -0.23 -0.92 8.71
N TYR A 160 -1.35 -0.43 8.19
CA TYR A 160 -2.67 -0.55 8.78
C TYR A 160 -3.71 -0.74 7.67
N ILE A 161 -4.91 -1.15 8.05
CA ILE A 161 -6.06 -1.20 7.14
C ILE A 161 -7.06 -0.15 7.61
N GLU A 162 -7.60 0.63 6.67
CA GLU A 162 -8.71 1.53 6.92
C GLU A 162 -9.98 1.03 6.21
N TRP A 163 -11.14 1.26 6.83
CA TRP A 163 -12.42 0.82 6.31
C TRP A 163 -13.57 1.76 6.69
N GLY A 164 -14.69 1.64 5.96
CA GLY A 164 -15.93 2.35 6.26
C GLY A 164 -17.01 2.11 5.22
N LYS A 165 -18.19 2.73 5.38
CA LYS A 165 -19.32 2.57 4.44
C LYS A 165 -19.11 3.30 3.11
N THR A 166 -18.09 4.14 3.02
CA THR A 166 -17.71 4.91 1.82
C THR A 166 -16.19 4.93 1.69
N THR A 167 -15.66 5.44 0.57
CA THR A 167 -14.22 5.63 0.35
C THR A 167 -13.59 6.74 1.21
N ALA A 168 -14.38 7.43 2.04
CA ALA A 168 -13.85 8.24 3.14
C ALA A 168 -13.39 7.37 4.32
N TYR A 169 -13.69 6.07 4.29
CA TYR A 169 -13.41 5.08 5.31
C TYR A 169 -13.92 5.55 6.69
N GLY A 170 -13.04 6.02 7.58
CA GLY A 170 -13.39 6.58 8.88
C GLY A 170 -13.06 5.68 10.06
N SER A 171 -12.69 4.43 9.82
CA SER A 171 -12.11 3.51 10.80
C SER A 171 -10.75 3.02 10.34
N LYS A 172 -9.85 2.72 11.28
CA LYS A 172 -8.53 2.14 10.98
C LYS A 172 -8.07 1.15 12.06
N SER A 173 -7.26 0.18 11.66
CA SER A 173 -6.61 -0.74 12.58
C SER A 173 -5.42 -0.06 13.27
N PRO A 174 -4.92 -0.65 14.37
CA PRO A 174 -3.57 -0.33 14.86
C PRO A 174 -2.52 -0.56 13.77
N GLU A 175 -1.44 0.22 13.83
CA GLU A 175 -0.29 0.04 12.94
C GLU A 175 0.50 -1.22 13.35
N ARG A 176 0.95 -1.99 12.36
CA ARG A 176 1.82 -3.14 12.54
C ARG A 176 2.98 -3.08 11.56
N ARG A 177 4.19 -3.34 12.04
CA ARG A 177 5.36 -3.51 11.17
C ARG A 177 5.22 -4.77 10.33
N LEU A 178 5.33 -4.61 9.00
CA LEU A 178 5.36 -5.72 8.04
C LEU A 178 6.73 -5.80 7.35
N TYR A 179 6.97 -6.94 6.69
CA TYR A 179 8.16 -7.23 5.88
C TYR A 179 7.72 -7.45 4.43
N PRO A 180 8.52 -7.15 3.40
CA PRO A 180 8.07 -7.30 2.02
C PRO A 180 7.88 -8.78 1.65
N TYR A 181 6.90 -9.05 0.78
CA TYR A 181 6.72 -10.36 0.14
C TYR A 181 8.04 -10.84 -0.49
N PRO A 182 8.39 -12.14 -0.36
CA PRO A 182 7.58 -13.27 0.12
C PRO A 182 7.73 -13.63 1.61
N ASP A 183 8.13 -12.70 2.50
CA ASP A 183 8.22 -13.00 3.94
C ASP A 183 6.83 -13.41 4.49
N PRO A 184 6.73 -14.45 5.35
CA PRO A 184 5.45 -14.86 5.95
C PRO A 184 4.78 -13.77 6.79
N ARG A 185 5.53 -12.72 7.17
CA ARG A 185 5.03 -11.53 7.90
C ARG A 185 4.75 -10.36 6.95
N ALA A 186 4.61 -10.62 5.66
CA ALA A 186 4.19 -9.63 4.68
C ALA A 186 2.71 -9.30 4.74
N GLN A 187 1.90 -10.18 5.34
CA GLN A 187 0.47 -9.98 5.45
C GLN A 187 0.05 -9.44 6.82
N LEU A 188 -0.88 -8.49 6.78
CA LEU A 188 -1.64 -8.03 7.93
C LEU A 188 -3.08 -8.50 7.78
N HIS A 189 -3.54 -9.27 8.76
CA HIS A 189 -4.92 -9.74 8.88
C HIS A 189 -5.57 -8.98 10.03
N VAL A 190 -6.71 -8.35 9.77
CA VAL A 190 -7.48 -7.58 10.76
C VAL A 190 -8.90 -8.12 10.81
N ASP A 191 -9.27 -8.69 11.95
CA ASP A 191 -10.67 -9.01 12.22
C ASP A 191 -11.41 -7.75 12.66
N ILE A 192 -12.49 -7.43 11.98
CA ILE A 192 -13.37 -6.31 12.30
C ILE A 192 -14.73 -6.85 12.72
N THR A 193 -15.32 -6.24 13.75
CA THR A 193 -16.62 -6.61 14.31
C THR A 193 -17.56 -5.39 14.35
N SER A 194 -18.75 -5.56 14.92
CA SER A 194 -19.77 -4.49 15.03
C SER A 194 -20.20 -3.90 13.68
N LEU A 195 -20.18 -4.70 12.62
CA LEU A 195 -20.69 -4.31 11.31
C LEU A 195 -22.21 -4.46 11.23
N GLU A 196 -22.82 -3.71 10.33
CA GLU A 196 -24.25 -3.83 10.06
C GLU A 196 -24.52 -4.96 9.05
N PRO A 197 -25.55 -5.80 9.25
CA PRO A 197 -25.94 -6.82 8.27
C PRO A 197 -26.36 -6.24 6.91
N GLY A 198 -26.11 -6.99 5.83
CA GLY A 198 -26.49 -6.61 4.47
C GLY A 198 -25.88 -5.30 3.96
N THR A 199 -24.76 -4.86 4.54
CA THR A 199 -24.16 -3.55 4.29
C THR A 199 -22.83 -3.70 3.55
N THR A 200 -22.61 -2.87 2.54
CA THR A 200 -21.35 -2.80 1.79
C THR A 200 -20.36 -1.87 2.49
N TYR A 201 -19.14 -2.35 2.68
CA TYR A 201 -18.02 -1.61 3.23
C TYR A 201 -16.90 -1.52 2.20
N HIS A 202 -16.21 -0.38 2.21
CA HIS A 202 -14.96 -0.11 1.50
C HIS A 202 -13.78 -0.27 2.45
N PHE A 203 -12.66 -0.77 1.95
CA PHE A 203 -11.41 -0.88 2.72
C PHE A 203 -10.18 -0.83 1.83
N ARG A 204 -9.06 -0.39 2.39
CA ARG A 204 -7.74 -0.49 1.74
C ARG A 204 -6.60 -0.63 2.75
N GLY A 205 -5.50 -1.24 2.31
CA GLY A 205 -4.24 -1.23 3.05
C GLY A 205 -3.50 0.10 2.89
N VAL A 206 -2.81 0.53 3.93
CA VAL A 206 -1.93 1.71 3.95
C VAL A 206 -0.58 1.31 4.51
N ALA A 207 0.50 1.65 3.83
CA ALA A 207 1.89 1.43 4.24
C ALA A 207 2.60 2.76 4.45
N VAL A 208 3.21 2.95 5.61
CA VAL A 208 3.86 4.22 6.00
C VAL A 208 5.33 4.00 6.30
N GLY A 209 6.18 4.67 5.53
CA GLY A 209 7.63 4.77 5.73
C GLY A 209 8.00 6.12 6.36
N ARG A 210 8.43 6.10 7.63
CA ARG A 210 8.78 7.31 8.41
C ARG A 210 10.29 7.58 8.44
N CYS A 211 11.00 7.27 7.36
CA CYS A 211 12.45 7.48 7.28
C CYS A 211 12.82 8.85 6.68
N VAL A 212 11.84 9.59 6.16
CA VAL A 212 12.00 10.92 5.54
C VAL A 212 10.78 11.79 5.85
N THR A 213 10.93 13.10 5.66
CA THR A 213 9.87 14.09 5.84
C THR A 213 9.61 14.82 4.51
N PRO A 214 8.37 14.87 3.99
CA PRO A 214 7.18 14.17 4.49
C PRO A 214 7.30 12.65 4.38
N GLU A 215 6.50 11.92 5.16
CA GLU A 215 6.50 10.45 5.18
C GLU A 215 6.14 9.88 3.80
N LEU A 216 6.73 8.71 3.48
CA LEU A 216 6.41 7.99 2.25
C LEU A 216 5.23 7.06 2.51
N ILE A 217 4.12 7.31 1.82
CA ILE A 217 2.89 6.54 1.99
C ILE A 217 2.59 5.76 0.71
N GLY A 218 2.32 4.47 0.88
CA GLY A 218 1.77 3.57 -0.13
C GLY A 218 0.32 3.24 0.17
N TYR A 219 -0.54 3.33 -0.84
CA TYR A 219 -1.95 2.96 -0.73
C TYR A 219 -2.24 1.74 -1.59
N GLY A 220 -2.93 0.75 -1.01
CA GLY A 220 -3.52 -0.34 -1.75
C GLY A 220 -4.77 0.11 -2.51
N ALA A 221 -5.24 -0.74 -3.41
CA ALA A 221 -6.51 -0.50 -4.11
C ALA A 221 -7.69 -0.49 -3.11
N ASP A 222 -8.70 0.33 -3.41
CA ASP A 222 -9.98 0.26 -2.73
C ASP A 222 -10.67 -1.06 -3.08
N MET A 223 -11.06 -1.82 -2.06
CA MET A 223 -11.83 -3.04 -2.19
C MET A 223 -13.11 -2.94 -1.40
N THR A 224 -14.11 -3.72 -1.80
CA THR A 224 -15.40 -3.77 -1.11
C THR A 224 -15.76 -5.19 -0.69
N PHE A 225 -16.56 -5.28 0.36
CA PHE A 225 -17.25 -6.51 0.73
C PHE A 225 -18.65 -6.16 1.27
N THR A 226 -19.57 -7.11 1.19
CA THR A 226 -20.93 -6.95 1.71
C THR A 226 -21.18 -7.98 2.79
N THR A 227 -21.57 -7.52 3.98
CA THR A 227 -21.92 -8.41 5.10
C THR A 227 -23.15 -9.25 4.76
N LYS A 228 -23.25 -10.42 5.38
CA LYS A 228 -24.43 -11.28 5.22
C LYS A 228 -25.66 -10.62 5.84
N THR A 229 -26.84 -10.93 5.32
CA THR A 229 -28.11 -10.45 5.88
C THR A 229 -28.59 -11.32 7.04
N VAL A 230 -28.21 -12.60 7.05
CA VAL A 230 -28.62 -13.58 8.06
C VAL A 230 -27.60 -13.64 9.18
N ALA A 231 -28.07 -13.49 10.41
CA ALA A 231 -27.26 -13.72 11.60
C ALA A 231 -26.86 -15.19 11.69
N VAL A 232 -25.55 -15.44 11.77
CA VAL A 232 -24.97 -16.76 11.99
C VAL A 232 -24.19 -16.67 13.28
N TYR A 233 -24.49 -17.58 14.22
CA TYR A 233 -23.85 -17.65 15.52
C TYR A 233 -23.29 -19.04 15.78
N GLY A 234 -22.27 -19.09 16.61
CA GLY A 234 -21.68 -20.30 17.13
C GLY A 234 -20.80 -21.04 16.14
N PHE A 235 -20.41 -22.26 16.47
CA PHE A 235 -19.45 -23.05 15.70
C PHE A 235 -19.72 -24.54 15.87
N THR A 236 -19.06 -25.35 15.03
CA THR A 236 -18.99 -26.79 15.24
C THR A 236 -17.56 -27.23 15.57
N LEU A 237 -17.41 -28.23 16.43
CA LEU A 237 -16.13 -28.86 16.76
C LEU A 237 -16.28 -30.38 16.73
N ARG A 238 -15.35 -31.08 16.07
CA ARG A 238 -15.31 -32.54 16.05
C ARG A 238 -13.92 -33.09 16.36
N MET A 239 -13.88 -34.32 16.87
CA MET A 239 -12.65 -35.06 17.08
C MET A 239 -12.20 -35.75 15.79
N ILE A 240 -10.90 -35.73 15.52
CA ILE A 240 -10.25 -36.37 14.37
C ILE A 240 -9.16 -37.31 14.92
N ASN A 241 -9.07 -38.53 14.37
CA ASN A 241 -8.09 -39.55 14.75
C ASN A 241 -7.98 -39.80 16.27
N ALA A 242 -9.11 -39.79 16.98
CA ALA A 242 -9.15 -40.03 18.41
C ALA A 242 -8.53 -41.39 18.79
N PRO A 243 -7.96 -41.54 20.01
CA PRO A 243 -7.43 -42.82 20.47
C PRO A 243 -8.44 -43.95 20.30
N ALA A 244 -8.01 -45.14 19.89
CA ALA A 244 -8.91 -46.25 19.57
C ALA A 244 -9.83 -46.69 20.73
N ALA A 245 -9.40 -46.46 21.97
CA ALA A 245 -10.18 -46.74 23.17
C ALA A 245 -11.21 -45.63 23.50
N ALA A 246 -11.02 -44.41 22.99
CA ALA A 246 -11.91 -43.29 23.28
C ALA A 246 -13.31 -43.52 22.72
N ARG A 247 -14.32 -43.31 23.57
CA ARG A 247 -15.75 -43.43 23.24
C ARG A 247 -16.51 -42.14 23.46
N PHE A 248 -16.06 -41.28 24.37
CA PHE A 248 -16.68 -40.00 24.69
C PHE A 248 -15.65 -38.89 24.72
N TRP A 249 -16.12 -37.65 24.51
CA TRP A 249 -15.32 -36.45 24.67
C TRP A 249 -16.14 -35.30 25.23
N LEU A 250 -15.43 -34.37 25.86
CA LEU A 250 -15.97 -33.16 26.45
C LEU A 250 -14.94 -32.06 26.27
N ALA A 251 -15.42 -30.84 26.07
CA ALA A 251 -14.58 -29.66 25.92
C ALA A 251 -15.28 -28.43 26.50
N ALA A 252 -14.47 -27.50 26.98
CA ALA A 252 -14.96 -26.18 27.37
C ALA A 252 -13.83 -25.17 27.39
N TYR A 253 -14.20 -23.90 27.33
CA TYR A 253 -13.30 -22.84 27.77
C TYR A 253 -13.04 -22.95 29.29
N VAL A 254 -11.84 -22.53 29.70
CA VAL A 254 -11.50 -22.31 31.11
C VAL A 254 -12.39 -21.17 31.64
N ALA A 255 -13.00 -21.40 32.81
CA ALA A 255 -14.19 -20.70 33.30
C ALA A 255 -14.18 -19.15 33.23
N GLY A 256 -15.36 -18.58 32.93
CA GLY A 256 -15.65 -17.15 33.02
C GLY A 256 -16.84 -16.69 32.15
N GLY A 257 -18.08 -16.80 32.63
CA GLY A 257 -19.28 -16.27 31.93
C GLY A 257 -19.87 -17.21 30.86
N ALA A 258 -20.58 -16.64 29.86
CA ALA A 258 -21.28 -17.36 28.79
C ALA A 258 -20.32 -17.90 27.71
N LEU A 259 -19.28 -18.60 28.14
CA LEU A 259 -18.29 -19.20 27.25
C LEU A 259 -18.79 -20.53 26.68
N PRO A 260 -18.36 -20.90 25.46
CA PRO A 260 -18.64 -22.22 24.91
C PRO A 260 -18.22 -23.33 25.87
N THR A 261 -19.21 -24.06 26.36
CA THR A 261 -19.05 -25.15 27.34
C THR A 261 -19.99 -26.28 26.95
N MET A 262 -19.45 -27.49 26.79
CA MET A 262 -20.28 -28.67 26.60
C MET A 262 -21.01 -29.02 27.91
N PRO A 263 -22.34 -29.22 27.88
CA PRO A 263 -23.10 -29.53 29.09
C PRO A 263 -22.88 -30.96 29.59
N ALA A 264 -22.54 -31.89 28.69
CA ALA A 264 -22.26 -33.29 28.97
C ALA A 264 -21.31 -33.87 27.92
N PRO A 265 -20.57 -34.94 28.23
CA PRO A 265 -19.76 -35.66 27.26
C PRO A 265 -20.64 -36.19 26.13
N ILE A 266 -20.15 -36.14 24.90
CA ILE A 266 -20.83 -36.72 23.74
C ILE A 266 -19.99 -37.85 23.14
N PRO A 267 -20.58 -38.78 22.37
CA PRO A 267 -19.82 -39.82 21.69
C PRO A 267 -18.68 -39.27 20.82
N ILE A 268 -17.57 -40.01 20.71
CA ILE A 268 -16.32 -39.55 20.06
C ILE A 268 -16.49 -39.19 18.58
N ASN A 269 -17.51 -39.76 17.93
CA ASN A 269 -17.86 -39.53 16.54
C ASN A 269 -18.88 -38.41 16.32
N GLU A 270 -19.45 -37.87 17.39
CA GLU A 270 -20.42 -36.78 17.33
C GLU A 270 -19.74 -35.41 17.25
N VAL A 271 -20.47 -34.45 16.69
CA VAL A 271 -20.02 -33.07 16.50
C VAL A 271 -20.64 -32.19 17.58
N TRP A 272 -19.82 -31.48 18.35
CA TRP A 272 -20.32 -30.46 19.25
C TRP A 272 -20.76 -29.24 18.43
N THR A 273 -22.01 -28.82 18.60
CA THR A 273 -22.53 -27.57 18.05
C THR A 273 -22.77 -26.57 19.17
N TRP A 274 -22.13 -25.41 19.08
CA TRP A 274 -22.43 -24.23 19.89
C TRP A 274 -23.29 -23.29 19.04
N THR A 275 -24.35 -22.71 19.59
CA THR A 275 -25.32 -21.88 18.83
C THR A 275 -25.45 -20.45 19.36
N GLN A 276 -24.71 -20.10 20.41
CA GLN A 276 -24.66 -18.74 20.95
C GLN A 276 -23.50 -17.99 20.31
N PRO A 277 -23.49 -16.64 20.35
CA PRO A 277 -22.35 -15.86 19.87
C PRO A 277 -21.05 -16.31 20.52
N VAL A 278 -19.99 -16.46 19.72
CA VAL A 278 -18.66 -16.73 20.27
C VAL A 278 -18.01 -15.45 20.80
N PRO A 279 -17.18 -15.53 21.85
CA PRO A 279 -16.44 -14.38 22.36
C PRO A 279 -15.42 -13.85 21.34
N ASP A 280 -15.27 -12.52 21.28
CA ASP A 280 -14.30 -11.84 20.40
C ASP A 280 -12.90 -11.73 21.03
N TYR A 281 -12.44 -12.78 21.71
CA TYR A 281 -11.12 -12.83 22.33
C TYR A 281 -10.54 -14.25 22.34
N GLU A 282 -9.21 -14.32 22.46
CA GLU A 282 -8.49 -15.57 22.68
C GLU A 282 -8.64 -16.02 24.14
N GLY A 283 -9.00 -17.29 24.36
CA GLY A 283 -9.12 -17.86 25.70
C GLY A 283 -8.47 -19.25 25.81
N ASN A 284 -8.31 -19.72 27.04
CA ASN A 284 -7.80 -21.07 27.29
C ASN A 284 -8.94 -22.07 27.14
N PHE A 285 -8.66 -23.20 26.54
CA PHE A 285 -9.67 -24.19 26.17
C PHE A 285 -9.14 -25.58 26.47
N TRP A 286 -9.92 -26.39 27.17
CA TRP A 286 -9.53 -27.76 27.52
C TRP A 286 -10.43 -28.77 26.83
N LEU A 287 -9.87 -29.93 26.52
CA LEU A 287 -10.60 -31.06 25.97
C LEU A 287 -10.13 -32.36 26.63
N ILE A 288 -11.06 -33.30 26.76
CA ILE A 288 -10.81 -34.65 27.25
C ILE A 288 -11.41 -35.69 26.32
N CYS A 289 -10.84 -36.89 26.35
CA CYS A 289 -11.49 -38.08 25.82
C CYS A 289 -11.43 -39.24 26.83
N SER A 290 -12.45 -40.09 26.86
CA SER A 290 -12.61 -41.18 27.83
C SER A 290 -13.24 -42.42 27.20
N GLU A 291 -13.05 -43.59 27.83
CA GLU A 291 -13.70 -44.85 27.43
C GLU A 291 -15.17 -44.93 27.88
N ALA A 292 -15.47 -44.32 29.02
CA ALA A 292 -16.81 -44.24 29.60
C ALA A 292 -17.32 -42.79 29.56
N GLU A 293 -18.64 -42.63 29.55
CA GLU A 293 -19.29 -41.31 29.52
C GLU A 293 -18.88 -40.44 30.70
N TYR A 294 -18.88 -41.01 31.91
CA TYR A 294 -18.35 -40.40 33.12
C TYR A 294 -17.33 -41.34 33.75
N GLY A 295 -16.06 -40.93 33.80
CA GLY A 295 -14.97 -41.78 34.27
C GLY A 295 -13.59 -41.13 34.12
N PRO A 296 -12.51 -41.86 34.38
CA PRO A 296 -11.16 -41.34 34.19
C PRO A 296 -10.92 -40.97 32.72
N TYR A 297 -10.22 -39.86 32.52
CA TYR A 297 -9.87 -39.39 31.18
C TYR A 297 -8.69 -40.22 30.66
N LEU A 298 -8.79 -40.69 29.41
CA LEU A 298 -7.68 -41.32 28.69
C LEU A 298 -6.62 -40.29 28.33
N LYS A 299 -7.07 -39.11 27.88
CA LYS A 299 -6.23 -37.96 27.59
C LYS A 299 -6.93 -36.68 28.04
N TYR A 300 -6.10 -35.73 28.43
CA TYR A 300 -6.46 -34.36 28.80
C TYR A 300 -5.52 -33.42 28.05
N VAL A 301 -6.09 -32.38 27.43
CA VAL A 301 -5.32 -31.36 26.73
C VAL A 301 -5.85 -29.99 27.13
N GLU A 302 -4.94 -29.10 27.47
CA GLU A 302 -5.19 -27.66 27.58
C GLU A 302 -4.51 -26.95 26.41
N LEU A 303 -5.29 -26.13 25.72
CA LEU A 303 -4.85 -25.25 24.66
C LEU A 303 -4.94 -23.81 25.15
N VAL A 304 -3.88 -23.06 24.91
CA VAL A 304 -3.85 -21.62 25.20
C VAL A 304 -4.20 -20.83 23.95
N ARG A 305 -4.87 -19.70 24.14
CA ARG A 305 -5.17 -18.74 23.08
C ARG A 305 -6.01 -19.29 21.92
N VAL A 306 -7.02 -20.08 22.23
CA VAL A 306 -8.00 -20.55 21.24
C VAL A 306 -9.04 -19.47 20.99
N ARG A 307 -9.33 -19.19 19.72
CA ARG A 307 -10.39 -18.27 19.28
C ARG A 307 -11.26 -18.93 18.22
N PHE A 308 -12.49 -19.25 18.60
CA PHE A 308 -13.53 -19.65 17.65
C PHE A 308 -14.13 -18.43 16.95
N ARG A 309 -14.77 -18.66 15.81
CA ARG A 309 -15.49 -17.65 15.04
C ARG A 309 -16.89 -18.17 14.72
N ASP A 310 -17.85 -17.26 14.72
CA ASP A 310 -19.22 -17.59 14.36
C ASP A 310 -19.30 -18.18 12.94
N GLY A 311 -20.13 -19.19 12.74
CA GLY A 311 -20.34 -19.86 11.46
C GLY A 311 -19.18 -20.72 10.95
N LYS A 312 -18.19 -21.04 11.79
CA LYS A 312 -17.03 -21.86 11.42
C LYS A 312 -17.13 -23.30 11.95
N ASN A 313 -16.42 -24.19 11.26
CA ASN A 313 -16.29 -25.60 11.63
C ASN A 313 -14.85 -25.88 11.99
N TYR A 314 -14.66 -26.65 13.06
CA TYR A 314 -13.36 -26.91 13.63
C TYR A 314 -13.12 -28.40 13.86
N GLY A 315 -11.85 -28.78 13.76
CA GLY A 315 -11.37 -30.12 14.06
C GLY A 315 -10.25 -30.09 15.09
N PHE A 316 -10.25 -31.09 15.97
CA PHE A 316 -9.10 -31.38 16.83
C PHE A 316 -8.55 -32.76 16.49
N ASP A 317 -7.32 -32.79 15.96
CA ASP A 317 -6.66 -34.02 15.52
C ASP A 317 -5.75 -34.59 16.62
N TRP A 318 -6.19 -35.68 17.24
CA TRP A 318 -5.48 -36.36 18.33
C TRP A 318 -4.22 -37.11 17.89
N SER A 319 -3.99 -37.27 16.58
CA SER A 319 -2.78 -37.91 16.06
C SER A 319 -1.55 -37.00 16.08
N ARG A 320 -1.76 -35.69 16.32
CA ARG A 320 -0.67 -34.72 16.40
C ARG A 320 0.19 -34.94 17.64
N PRO A 321 1.50 -34.71 17.53
CA PRO A 321 2.36 -34.74 18.70
C PRO A 321 2.00 -33.61 19.66
N ASP A 322 2.29 -33.78 20.96
CA ASP A 322 1.82 -32.87 22.00
C ASP A 322 2.23 -31.39 21.77
N TRP A 323 3.40 -31.17 21.17
CA TRP A 323 3.92 -29.84 20.84
C TRP A 323 3.23 -29.15 19.66
N ASP A 324 2.39 -29.88 18.90
CA ASP A 324 1.65 -29.38 17.73
C ASP A 324 0.12 -29.48 17.87
N MET A 325 -0.37 -29.89 19.05
CA MET A 325 -1.80 -29.99 19.30
C MET A 325 -2.47 -28.63 19.17
N ARG A 326 -3.43 -28.52 18.25
CA ARG A 326 -4.21 -27.31 18.01
C ARG A 326 -5.57 -27.63 17.42
N ILE A 327 -6.50 -26.71 17.62
CA ILE A 327 -7.79 -26.71 16.93
C ILE A 327 -7.61 -25.96 15.62
N GLU A 328 -8.06 -26.55 14.51
CA GLU A 328 -7.98 -25.95 13.19
C GLU A 328 -9.37 -25.79 12.58
N GLU A 329 -9.55 -24.75 11.78
CA GLU A 329 -10.71 -24.62 10.91
C GLU A 329 -10.63 -25.68 9.80
N ILE A 330 -11.73 -26.40 9.53
CA ILE A 330 -11.79 -27.53 8.59
C ILE A 330 -12.89 -27.44 7.54
#